data_AF-A0A1Q7VZB8-F1
#
_entry.id   AF-A0A1Q7VZB8-F1
#
_cell.length_a   1.000
_cell.length_b   1.000
_cell.length_c   1.000
_cell.angle_alpha   90.00
_cell.angle_beta   90.00
_cell.angle_gamma   90.00
#
_symmetry.space_group_name_H-M   'P 1'
#
loop_
_entity.id
_entity.type
_entity.pdbx_description
1 polymer ?
#
loop_
_entity_poly.entity_id
_entity_poly.type
_entity_poly.pdbx_seq_one_letter_code
_entity_poly.pdbx_strand_id
1 'polypeptide(L)' 'MIPNIKENPRNRKGTKRGRKRLFNAAIHALRARVERTFAWEDKFKRLLMRFDRIQQRHYGMKLLAYTLINLRAFCGA' A
#
# COMPACT_ATOMS: atom_id res chain seq x y z
N MET A 1 -16.60 -12.75 17.10
CA MET A 1 -15.49 -13.51 16.48
C MET A 1 -14.34 -13.61 17.47
N ILE A 2 -13.75 -14.79 17.68
CA ILE A 2 -12.59 -14.96 18.58
C ILE A 2 -11.30 -14.85 17.76
N PRO A 3 -10.42 -13.88 18.03
CA PRO A 3 -9.19 -13.70 17.25
C PRO A 3 -8.15 -14.76 17.60
N ASN A 4 -7.64 -15.46 16.56
CA ASN A 4 -6.55 -16.43 16.67
C ASN A 4 -5.20 -15.74 16.52
N ILE A 5 -4.75 -14.99 17.53
CA ILE A 5 -3.50 -14.21 17.49
C ILE A 5 -2.57 -14.67 18.61
N LYS A 6 -1.31 -14.95 18.24
CA LYS A 6 -0.27 -15.32 19.21
C LYS A 6 -0.07 -14.19 20.22
N GLU A 7 0.03 -14.53 21.50
CA GLU A 7 0.38 -13.54 22.52
C GLU A 7 1.79 -13.00 22.26
N ASN A 8 1.95 -11.67 22.32
CA ASN A 8 3.24 -11.02 22.22
C ASN A 8 3.91 -10.96 23.61
N PRO A 9 5.02 -11.68 23.85
CA PRO A 9 5.71 -11.66 25.14
C PRO A 9 6.66 -10.47 25.31
N ARG A 10 6.90 -9.67 24.26
CA ARG A 10 7.88 -8.58 24.28
C ARG A 10 7.50 -7.54 25.34
N ASN A 11 8.52 -7.00 26.04
CA ASN A 11 8.40 -6.01 27.13
C ASN A 11 7.67 -6.48 28.39
N ARG A 12 7.76 -7.76 28.75
CA ARG A 12 7.10 -8.28 29.95
C ARG A 12 8.07 -8.81 31.00
N LYS A 13 7.89 -8.41 32.25
CA LYS A 13 8.68 -8.86 33.41
C LYS A 13 8.22 -10.18 34.03
N GLY A 14 7.07 -10.73 33.61
CA GLY A 14 6.51 -11.97 34.15
C GLY A 14 5.41 -12.56 33.28
N THR A 15 5.03 -13.81 33.52
CA THR A 15 3.99 -14.51 32.75
C THR A 15 2.61 -13.87 32.94
N LYS A 16 1.74 -13.97 31.93
CA LYS A 16 0.35 -13.51 32.08
C LYS A 16 -0.34 -14.27 33.21
N ARG A 17 -0.88 -13.54 34.18
CA ARG A 17 -1.83 -14.10 35.12
C ARG A 17 -3.18 -14.29 34.42
N GLY A 18 -3.82 -15.45 34.63
CA GLY A 18 -5.14 -15.78 34.07
C GLY A 18 -5.12 -16.72 32.86
N ARG A 19 -6.28 -16.84 32.19
CA ARG A 19 -6.52 -17.79 31.10
C ARG A 19 -5.63 -17.49 29.88
N LYS A 20 -4.97 -18.54 29.38
CA LYS A 20 -4.19 -18.46 28.13
C LYS A 20 -5.11 -18.09 26.96
N ARG A 21 -4.61 -17.27 26.03
CA ARG A 21 -5.33 -16.97 24.78
C ARG A 21 -5.47 -18.24 23.94
N LEU A 22 -6.61 -18.35 23.25
CA LEU A 22 -6.83 -19.38 22.24
C LEU A 22 -5.88 -19.13 21.06
N PHE A 23 -4.99 -20.07 20.81
CA PHE A 23 -4.06 -20.02 19.69
C PHE A 23 -4.00 -21.38 18.98
N ASN A 24 -4.44 -21.41 17.74
CA ASN A 24 -4.30 -22.52 16.82
C ASN A 24 -3.18 -22.20 15.82
N ALA A 25 -2.05 -22.89 15.96
CA ALA A 25 -0.86 -22.68 15.15
C ALA A 25 -1.09 -23.02 13.67
N ALA A 26 -1.86 -24.08 13.38
CA ALA A 26 -2.14 -24.50 12.00
C ALA A 26 -2.95 -23.43 11.24
N ILE A 27 -3.99 -22.88 11.89
CA ILE A 27 -4.80 -21.81 11.31
C ILE A 27 -3.98 -20.52 11.17
N HIS A 28 -3.14 -20.19 12.15
CA HIS A 28 -2.30 -18.98 12.09
C HIS A 28 -1.23 -19.07 10.99
N ALA A 29 -0.69 -20.25 10.71
CA ALA A 29 0.29 -20.44 9.64
C ALA A 29 -0.29 -20.13 8.25
N LEU A 30 -1.57 -20.45 8.02
CA LEU A 30 -2.26 -20.18 6.75
C LEU A 30 -2.39 -18.67 6.46
N ARG A 31 -2.41 -17.84 7.51
CA ARG A 31 -2.55 -16.38 7.39
C ARG A 31 -1.43 -15.74 6.56
N ALA A 32 -0.20 -16.26 6.64
CA ALA A 32 0.94 -15.73 5.89
C ALA A 32 0.73 -15.80 4.36
N ARG A 33 -0.03 -16.79 3.87
CA ARG A 33 -0.35 -16.91 2.44
C ARG A 33 -1.28 -15.78 1.99
N VAL A 34 -2.29 -15.51 2.81
CA VAL A 34 -3.28 -14.45 2.59
C VAL A 34 -2.62 -13.07 2.71
N GLU A 35 -1.81 -12.85 3.74
CA GLU A 35 -1.08 -11.58 3.90
C GLU A 35 -0.11 -11.32 2.75
N ARG A 36 0.54 -12.36 2.20
CA ARG A 36 1.42 -12.23 1.04
C ARG A 36 0.67 -11.78 -0.21
N THR A 37 -0.52 -12.33 -0.48
CA THR A 37 -1.34 -11.91 -1.64
C THR A 37 -1.84 -10.48 -1.47
N PHE A 38 -2.31 -10.11 -0.27
CA PHE A 38 -2.72 -8.73 -0.01
C PHE A 38 -1.56 -7.74 -0.07
N ALA A 39 -0.36 -8.11 0.41
CA ALA A 39 0.81 -7.27 0.28
C ALA A 39 1.21 -7.04 -1.19
N TRP A 40 1.05 -8.05 -2.05
CA TRP A 40 1.24 -7.90 -3.49
C TRP A 40 0.19 -6.98 -4.10
N GLU A 41 -1.09 -7.16 -3.74
CA GLU A 41 -2.20 -6.31 -4.21
C GLU A 41 -1.99 -4.84 -3.81
N ASP A 42 -1.56 -4.56 -2.58
CA ASP A 42 -1.26 -3.20 -2.11
C ASP A 42 -0.10 -2.56 -2.87
N LYS A 43 0.94 -3.34 -3.23
CA LYS A 43 2.03 -2.87 -4.08
C LYS A 43 1.55 -2.59 -5.50
N PHE A 44 0.68 -3.44 -6.05
CA PHE A 44 0.10 -3.26 -7.37
C PHE A 44 -0.78 -2.02 -7.45
N LYS A 45 -1.65 -1.77 -6.45
CA LYS A 45 -2.47 -0.56 -6.35
C LYS A 45 -1.62 0.72 -6.31
N ARG A 46 -0.49 0.69 -5.59
CA ARG A 46 0.46 1.81 -5.56
C ARG A 46 1.08 2.09 -6.93
N LEU A 47 1.37 1.04 -7.70
CA LEU A 47 1.89 1.15 -9.06
C LEU A 47 0.83 1.75 -10.00
N LEU A 48 -0.42 1.28 -9.92
CA LEU A 48 -1.54 1.81 -10.71
C LEU A 48 -1.80 3.30 -10.44
N MET A 49 -1.86 3.71 -9.17
CA MET A 49 -2.01 5.12 -8.78
C MET A 49 -0.88 5.99 -9.34
N ARG A 50 0.34 5.44 -9.43
CA ARG A 50 1.47 6.12 -10.04
C ARG A 50 1.26 6.28 -11.54
N PHE A 51 0.82 5.24 -12.24
CA PHE A 51 0.51 5.33 -13.67
C PHE A 51 -0.55 6.37 -13.94
N ASP A 52 -1.69 6.31 -13.26
CA ASP A 52 -2.81 7.20 -13.52
C ASP A 52 -2.47 8.67 -13.21
N ARG A 53 -1.95 8.95 -12.01
CA ARG A 53 -1.65 10.32 -11.60
C ARG A 53 -0.42 10.93 -12.28
N ILE A 54 0.63 10.15 -12.54
CA ILE A 54 1.81 10.66 -13.25
C ILE A 54 1.51 10.81 -14.74
N GLN A 55 0.70 9.94 -15.34
CA GLN A 55 0.32 10.08 -16.75
C GLN A 55 -0.47 11.36 -16.98
N GLN A 56 -1.47 11.68 -16.15
CA GLN A 56 -2.20 12.95 -16.25
C GLN A 56 -1.28 14.16 -16.07
N ARG A 57 -0.36 14.12 -15.09
CA ARG A 57 0.62 15.21 -14.87
C ARG A 57 1.59 15.36 -16.04
N HIS A 58 2.07 14.26 -16.59
CA HIS A 58 2.98 14.23 -17.73
C HIS A 58 2.28 14.71 -19.01
N TYR A 59 1.03 14.31 -19.23
CA TYR A 59 0.20 14.78 -20.33
C TYR A 59 -0.09 16.29 -20.20
N GLY A 60 -0.46 16.75 -19.00
CA GLY A 60 -0.65 18.18 -18.72
C GLY A 60 0.60 19.03 -19.00
N MET A 61 1.79 18.53 -18.65
CA MET A 61 3.06 19.19 -18.98
C MET A 61 3.31 19.26 -20.50
N LYS A 62 2.99 18.20 -21.26
CA LYS A 62 3.08 18.23 -22.72
C LYS A 62 2.13 19.26 -23.33
N LEU A 63 0.88 19.29 -22.86
CA LEU A 63 -0.10 20.27 -23.32
C LEU A 63 0.37 21.71 -23.02
N LEU A 64 0.88 21.96 -21.81
CA LEU A 64 1.46 23.27 -21.46
C LEU A 64 2.61 23.66 -22.40
N ALA A 65 3.53 22.74 -22.68
CA ALA A 65 4.62 22.99 -23.62
C ALA A 65 4.10 23.34 -25.02
N TYR A 66 3.13 22.59 -25.54
CA TYR A 66 2.52 22.89 -26.83
C TYR A 66 1.79 24.23 -26.84
N THR A 67 1.07 24.58 -25.76
CA THR A 67 0.43 25.89 -25.65
C THR A 67 1.45 27.02 -25.65
N LEU A 68 2.59 26.86 -24.97
CA LEU A 68 3.65 27.87 -24.94
C LEU A 68 4.37 28.02 -26.28
N ILE A 69 4.58 26.91 -27.00
CA ILE A 69 5.12 26.92 -28.36
C ILE A 69 4.17 27.66 -29.31
N ASN A 70 2.88 27.34 -29.27
CA ASN A 70 1.87 27.99 -30.10
C ASN A 70 1.73 29.48 -29.74
N LEU A 71 1.75 29.82 -28.45
CA LEU A 71 1.72 31.20 -27.99
C LEU A 71 2.95 31.97 -28.47
N ARG A 72 4.14 31.37 -28.42
CA ARG A 72 5.36 31.98 -28.97
C ARG A 72 5.25 32.22 -30.47
N ALA A 73 4.77 31.23 -31.23
CA ALA A 73 4.59 31.35 -32.67
C ALA A 73 3.55 32.43 -33.03
N PHE A 74 2.48 32.55 -32.24
CA PHE A 74 1.42 33.54 -32.43
C PHE A 74 1.85 34.95 -32.03
N CYS A 75 2.50 35.11 -30.88
CA CYS A 75 2.91 36.40 -30.33
C CYS A 75 4.20 36.96 -30.95
N GLY A 76 4.90 36.20 -31.80
CA GLY A 76 6.00 36.70 -32.63
C GLY A 76 7.07 37.49 -31.87
N ALA A 77 7.92 36.80 -31.11
CA ALA A 77 9.21 37.30 -30.65
C ALA A 77 10.36 36.44 -31.19
#